data_AF-A0A1R0XNF4-F1
#
_entry.id   AF-A0A1R0XNF4-F1
#
_cell.length_a   1.000
_cell.length_b   1.000
_cell.length_c   1.000
_cell.angle_alpha   90.00
_cell.angle_beta   90.00
_cell.angle_gamma   90.00
#
_symmetry.space_group_name_H-M   'P 1'
#
loop_
_entity.id
_entity.type
_entity.pdbx_description
1 polymer ?
#
loop_
_entity_poly.entity_id
_entity_poly.type
_entity_poly.pdbx_seq_one_letter_code
_entity_poly.pdbx_strand_id
1 'polypeptide(L)'
;MTDQTQISFTTVDQNADFIEAALFYSNDLKKRRISFNETEGILFYLESMADTELVEQNVIAPFYNSKNKELSKLFTTLSFDVETELNKGIQGLINGGCLYFVEGISEFYILSTPAKHERTIAEPLNEAVIRGPHNGFIEDMTVNLYLIRKQITTPNLTVRYFTLGKIAPKKVALIYMENLAKPELVKKVESRIQKIILDSVLSTGFIQELTEDNSYSIFPQHINTERPDHTSFYLLKGYVTILLDGDPTALIVPASFFTFYQTPDDYSNRWLIASFVRFIRLIGFVTAFQLPALYIATVSFHSSVLPLQLFFTIQGSLTRIPFPPLVEAMLLELIFELLREAGLRLPSRVGQTIGIVGGLVIGDAIVKAGLVSYSMIIVVALTAISSFLIPSNEMSSAIRFMRFPLMVAASLFGYIGISFGLTLIFIHLCKLESFGQPYLTPLSPVNIQSLKDTFLRLPIWSIRKNTSKSEAEEE
;
A
#
# COMPACT_ATOMS: atom_id res chain seq x y z
N MET A 1 -14.35 -6.59 -24.59
CA MET A 1 -14.06 -6.62 -26.03
C MET A 1 -14.12 -8.07 -26.49
N THR A 2 -14.75 -8.28 -27.63
CA THR A 2 -15.14 -9.55 -28.26
C THR A 2 -14.10 -10.67 -28.17
N ASP A 3 -14.53 -11.79 -27.60
CA ASP A 3 -13.84 -13.09 -27.53
C ASP A 3 -13.80 -13.74 -28.93
N GLN A 4 -13.11 -13.10 -29.87
CA GLN A 4 -12.75 -13.72 -31.13
C GLN A 4 -11.56 -14.64 -30.85
N THR A 5 -11.79 -15.94 -30.98
CA THR A 5 -10.77 -17.00 -30.94
C THR A 5 -9.74 -16.76 -32.04
N GLN A 6 -8.69 -16.01 -31.70
CA GLN A 6 -7.63 -15.69 -32.64
C GLN A 6 -6.66 -16.86 -32.73
N ILE A 7 -6.64 -17.47 -33.91
CA ILE A 7 -5.74 -18.58 -34.23
C ILE A 7 -4.35 -18.00 -34.48
N SER A 8 -3.33 -18.72 -34.05
CA SER A 8 -1.92 -18.44 -34.30
C SER A 8 -1.61 -18.34 -35.80
N PHE A 9 -0.76 -17.38 -36.12
CA PHE A 9 -0.24 -17.13 -37.44
C PHE A 9 0.87 -18.13 -37.78
N THR A 10 1.11 -18.36 -39.07
CA THR A 10 2.24 -19.17 -39.55
C THR A 10 3.58 -18.45 -39.41
N THR A 11 3.56 -17.12 -39.29
CA THR A 11 4.75 -16.29 -39.14
C THR A 11 4.98 -15.93 -37.68
N VAL A 12 6.17 -16.21 -37.19
CA VAL A 12 6.55 -16.04 -35.78
C VAL A 12 6.49 -14.58 -35.35
N ASP A 13 6.88 -13.63 -36.21
CA ASP A 13 6.85 -12.21 -35.89
C ASP A 13 5.41 -11.69 -35.68
N GLN A 14 4.42 -12.19 -36.43
CA GLN A 14 3.01 -11.82 -36.21
C GLN A 14 2.46 -12.35 -34.88
N ASN A 15 2.85 -13.58 -34.51
CA ASN A 15 2.51 -14.13 -33.20
C ASN A 15 3.19 -13.33 -32.08
N ALA A 16 4.44 -12.92 -32.29
CA ALA A 16 5.18 -12.11 -31.33
C ALA A 16 4.50 -10.76 -31.06
N ASP A 17 4.13 -10.05 -32.14
CA ASP A 17 3.44 -8.76 -32.03
C ASP A 17 2.09 -8.91 -31.31
N PHE A 18 1.36 -10.00 -31.57
CA PHE A 18 0.10 -10.28 -30.88
C PHE A 18 0.29 -10.49 -29.37
N ILE A 19 1.25 -11.34 -28.97
CA ILE A 19 1.52 -11.63 -27.56
C ILE A 19 2.02 -10.39 -26.82
N GLU A 20 2.94 -9.63 -27.44
CA GLU A 20 3.44 -8.37 -26.87
C GLU A 20 2.30 -7.35 -26.70
N ALA A 21 1.44 -7.18 -27.71
CA ALA A 21 0.29 -6.28 -27.62
C ALA A 21 -0.74 -6.72 -26.58
N ALA A 22 -1.02 -8.02 -26.48
CA ALA A 22 -1.99 -8.57 -25.52
C ALA A 22 -1.55 -8.41 -24.06
N LEU A 23 -0.24 -8.35 -23.80
CA LEU A 23 0.35 -8.04 -22.50
C LEU A 23 0.85 -6.59 -22.42
N PHE A 24 0.35 -5.71 -23.30
CA PHE A 24 0.64 -4.27 -23.31
C PHE A 24 2.14 -3.94 -23.26
N TYR A 25 2.97 -4.73 -23.93
CA TYR A 25 4.43 -4.60 -23.96
C TYR A 25 5.08 -4.63 -22.56
N SER A 26 4.49 -5.34 -21.60
CA SER A 26 5.00 -5.45 -20.22
C SER A 26 6.46 -5.92 -20.20
N ASN A 27 7.32 -5.24 -19.43
CA ASN A 27 8.78 -5.47 -19.47
C ASN A 27 9.24 -6.75 -18.77
N ASP A 28 8.36 -7.38 -18.00
CA ASP A 28 8.57 -8.69 -17.39
C ASP A 28 8.29 -9.85 -18.36
N LEU A 29 7.69 -9.60 -19.54
CA LEU A 29 7.64 -10.54 -20.64
C LEU A 29 9.02 -10.62 -21.31
N LYS A 30 9.63 -11.81 -21.28
CA LYS A 30 10.87 -12.10 -22.00
C LYS A 30 10.57 -12.78 -23.32
N LYS A 31 11.31 -12.36 -24.33
CA LYS A 31 11.31 -12.89 -25.69
C LYS A 31 12.71 -13.35 -26.02
N ARG A 32 12.85 -14.58 -26.51
CA ARG A 32 14.12 -15.14 -26.99
C ARG A 32 13.92 -15.85 -28.30
N ARG A 33 14.74 -15.55 -29.31
CA ARG A 33 14.75 -16.29 -30.58
C ARG A 33 15.59 -17.56 -30.41
N ILE A 34 15.01 -18.71 -30.72
CA ILE A 34 15.66 -20.02 -30.63
C ILE A 34 15.31 -20.79 -31.89
N SER A 35 16.32 -21.15 -32.67
CA SER A 35 16.14 -21.97 -33.87
C SER A 35 16.16 -23.45 -33.53
N PHE A 36 15.29 -24.24 -34.17
CA PHE A 36 15.27 -25.69 -34.06
C PHE A 36 15.38 -26.32 -35.44
N ASN A 37 16.35 -27.21 -35.69
CA ASN A 37 16.58 -27.85 -37.00
C ASN A 37 16.57 -26.86 -38.19
N GLU A 38 17.25 -25.71 -38.04
CA GLU A 38 17.35 -24.65 -39.07
C GLU A 38 16.05 -23.86 -39.35
N THR A 39 14.93 -24.16 -38.67
CA THR A 39 13.76 -23.28 -38.65
C THR A 39 13.85 -22.30 -37.47
N GLU A 40 13.48 -21.05 -37.71
CA GLU A 40 13.42 -20.03 -36.67
C GLU A 40 12.24 -20.30 -35.72
N GLY A 41 12.43 -19.97 -34.45
CA GLY A 41 11.42 -20.08 -33.42
C GLY A 41 11.58 -18.98 -32.38
N ILE A 42 10.54 -18.78 -31.58
CA ILE A 42 10.52 -17.78 -30.51
C ILE A 42 9.96 -18.37 -29.23
N LEU A 43 10.62 -18.05 -28.13
CA LEU A 43 10.24 -18.42 -26.79
C LEU A 43 9.75 -17.17 -26.04
N PHE A 44 8.59 -17.27 -25.42
CA PHE A 44 8.04 -16.27 -24.50
C PHE A 44 7.86 -16.84 -23.10
N TYR A 45 8.20 -16.06 -22.09
CA TYR A 45 7.89 -16.38 -20.69
C TYR A 45 7.84 -15.10 -19.86
N LEU A 46 7.04 -15.08 -18.79
CA LEU A 46 7.04 -13.99 -17.81
C LEU A 46 8.13 -14.26 -16.76
N GLU A 47 9.12 -13.39 -16.63
CA GLU A 47 10.24 -13.58 -15.69
C GLU A 47 9.79 -13.70 -14.23
N SER A 48 8.65 -13.09 -13.89
CA SER A 48 8.07 -13.13 -12.55
C SER A 48 7.15 -14.34 -12.30
N MET A 49 6.77 -15.10 -13.34
CA MET A 49 5.85 -16.25 -13.18
C MET A 49 6.48 -17.58 -13.56
N ALA A 50 7.51 -17.57 -14.42
CA ALA A 50 8.25 -18.76 -14.81
C ALA A 50 9.54 -18.89 -14.02
N ASP A 51 9.91 -20.12 -13.67
CA ASP A 51 11.20 -20.44 -13.06
C ASP A 51 12.29 -20.36 -14.14
N THR A 52 13.09 -19.29 -14.09
CA THR A 52 14.14 -19.05 -15.08
C THR A 52 15.17 -20.17 -15.17
N GLU A 53 15.44 -20.90 -14.07
CA GLU A 53 16.37 -22.02 -14.07
C GLU A 53 15.77 -23.22 -14.80
N LEU A 54 14.49 -23.54 -14.56
CA LEU A 54 13.77 -24.58 -15.32
C LEU A 54 13.67 -24.21 -16.80
N VAL A 55 13.44 -22.95 -17.14
CA VAL A 55 13.41 -22.49 -18.55
C VAL A 55 14.77 -22.74 -19.20
N GLU A 56 15.87 -22.36 -18.57
CA GLU A 56 17.20 -22.55 -19.16
C GLU A 56 17.57 -24.04 -19.28
N GLN A 57 17.37 -24.82 -18.21
CA GLN A 57 17.82 -26.22 -18.16
C GLN A 57 16.93 -27.17 -18.97
N ASN A 58 15.61 -26.96 -18.95
CA ASN A 58 14.64 -27.92 -19.49
C ASN A 58 13.96 -27.47 -20.77
N VAL A 59 14.09 -26.18 -21.14
CA VAL A 59 13.57 -25.67 -22.42
C VAL A 59 14.71 -25.30 -23.33
N ILE A 60 15.57 -24.36 -22.92
CA ILE A 60 16.57 -23.74 -23.80
C ILE A 60 17.74 -24.70 -24.10
N ALA A 61 18.34 -25.33 -23.09
CA ALA A 61 19.48 -26.24 -23.29
C ALA A 61 19.16 -27.47 -24.19
N PRO A 62 17.98 -28.12 -24.09
CA PRO A 62 17.59 -29.20 -24.99
C PRO A 62 17.53 -28.80 -26.47
N PHE A 63 17.13 -27.55 -26.79
CA PHE A 63 17.10 -27.05 -28.17
C PHE A 63 18.50 -27.00 -28.81
N TYR A 64 19.53 -26.61 -28.04
CA TYR A 64 20.91 -26.56 -28.56
C TYR A 64 21.56 -27.94 -28.69
N ASN A 65 21.23 -28.87 -27.78
CA ASN A 65 21.90 -30.17 -27.67
C ASN A 65 21.27 -31.28 -28.54
N SER A 66 20.03 -31.10 -28.99
CA SER A 66 19.26 -32.15 -29.68
C SER A 66 18.98 -31.79 -31.13
N LYS A 67 19.92 -32.08 -32.04
CA LYS A 67 19.65 -32.01 -33.49
C LYS A 67 18.89 -33.28 -33.95
N ASN A 68 17.93 -33.13 -34.86
CA ASN A 68 17.18 -34.24 -35.50
C ASN A 68 16.28 -35.11 -34.60
N LYS A 69 15.75 -34.58 -33.49
CA LYS A 69 14.65 -35.25 -32.74
C LYS A 69 13.30 -34.64 -33.11
N GLU A 70 12.21 -35.37 -32.92
CA GLU A 70 10.86 -34.77 -32.94
C GLU A 70 10.73 -33.79 -31.77
N LEU A 71 10.10 -32.63 -32.02
CA LEU A 71 9.95 -31.55 -31.05
C LEU A 71 9.24 -32.01 -29.76
N SER A 72 8.27 -32.90 -29.88
CA SER A 72 7.55 -33.53 -28.75
C SER A 72 8.43 -34.41 -27.86
N LYS A 73 9.58 -34.90 -28.37
CA LYS A 73 10.53 -35.73 -27.61
C LYS A 73 11.61 -34.91 -26.89
N LEU A 74 11.63 -33.59 -27.07
CA LEU A 74 12.57 -32.68 -26.38
C LEU A 74 12.14 -32.37 -24.96
N PHE A 75 10.83 -32.35 -24.68
CA PHE A 75 10.26 -31.89 -23.42
C PHE A 75 9.84 -33.03 -22.48
N THR A 76 10.51 -34.19 -22.53
CA THR A 76 10.09 -35.40 -21.80
C THR A 76 9.97 -35.23 -20.28
N THR A 77 10.61 -34.20 -19.71
CA THR A 77 10.57 -33.87 -18.28
C THR A 77 9.54 -32.80 -17.91
N LEU A 78 8.99 -32.06 -18.88
CA LEU A 78 8.00 -31.01 -18.65
C LEU A 78 6.64 -31.44 -19.17
N SER A 79 5.56 -31.09 -18.46
CA SER A 79 4.23 -31.16 -19.05
C SER A 79 4.10 -30.09 -20.12
N PHE A 80 3.69 -30.48 -21.31
CA PHE A 80 3.44 -29.55 -22.41
C PHE A 80 2.08 -29.78 -23.04
N ASP A 81 1.48 -28.70 -23.51
CA ASP A 81 0.27 -28.71 -24.33
C ASP A 81 0.60 -28.14 -25.71
N VAL A 82 -0.07 -28.66 -26.75
CA VAL A 82 0.01 -28.13 -28.12
C VAL A 82 -1.30 -27.43 -28.41
N GLU A 83 -1.23 -26.15 -28.76
CA GLU A 83 -2.40 -25.31 -28.97
C GLU A 83 -2.26 -24.47 -30.24
N THR A 84 -3.39 -24.02 -30.77
CA THR A 84 -3.47 -23.12 -31.92
C THR A 84 -4.15 -21.79 -31.57
N GLU A 85 -4.75 -21.68 -30.39
CA GLU A 85 -5.46 -20.48 -29.97
C GLU A 85 -4.57 -19.58 -29.12
N LEU A 86 -4.26 -18.37 -29.60
CA LEU A 86 -3.33 -17.47 -28.93
C LEU A 86 -3.81 -17.05 -27.52
N ASN A 87 -5.13 -16.98 -27.30
CA ASN A 87 -5.71 -16.68 -26.00
C ASN A 87 -5.34 -17.72 -24.92
N LYS A 88 -5.30 -19.01 -25.28
CA LYS A 88 -4.83 -20.06 -24.37
C LYS A 88 -3.34 -19.92 -24.08
N GLY A 89 -2.56 -19.47 -25.06
CA GLY A 89 -1.15 -19.12 -24.86
C GLY A 89 -0.97 -18.01 -23.82
N ILE A 90 -1.75 -16.93 -23.92
CA ILE A 90 -1.73 -15.84 -22.94
C ILE A 90 -2.07 -16.35 -21.53
N GLN A 91 -3.09 -17.19 -21.39
CA GLN A 91 -3.42 -17.82 -20.10
C GLN A 91 -2.29 -18.73 -19.60
N GLY A 92 -1.63 -19.47 -20.50
CA GLY A 92 -0.45 -20.27 -20.20
C GLY A 92 0.70 -19.44 -19.62
N LEU A 93 1.00 -18.28 -20.22
CA LEU A 93 2.02 -17.35 -19.71
C LEU A 93 1.68 -16.85 -18.30
N ILE A 94 0.43 -16.41 -18.08
CA ILE A 94 -0.03 -15.91 -16.78
C ILE A 94 0.07 -17.01 -15.70
N ASN A 95 -0.11 -18.26 -16.08
CA ASN A 95 0.02 -19.41 -15.19
C ASN A 95 1.48 -19.89 -14.99
N GLY A 96 2.47 -19.18 -15.53
CA GLY A 96 3.89 -19.52 -15.40
C GLY A 96 4.42 -20.52 -16.43
N GLY A 97 3.70 -20.73 -17.53
CA GLY A 97 4.19 -21.48 -18.68
C GLY A 97 5.08 -20.64 -19.59
N CYS A 98 5.88 -21.31 -20.41
CA CYS A 98 6.59 -20.74 -21.55
C CYS A 98 5.87 -21.08 -22.85
N LEU A 99 5.77 -20.12 -23.76
CA LEU A 99 5.26 -20.38 -25.12
C LEU A 99 6.41 -20.52 -26.10
N TYR A 100 6.35 -21.53 -26.95
CA TYR A 100 7.31 -21.71 -28.03
C TYR A 100 6.59 -21.81 -29.39
N PHE A 101 6.86 -20.86 -30.29
CA PHE A 101 6.35 -20.86 -31.66
C PHE A 101 7.47 -21.22 -32.63
N VAL A 102 7.11 -21.84 -33.76
CA VAL A 102 8.03 -22.24 -34.83
C VAL A 102 7.57 -21.66 -36.16
N GLU A 103 8.50 -21.13 -36.94
CA GLU A 103 8.22 -20.54 -38.25
C GLU A 103 7.62 -21.57 -39.20
N GLY A 104 6.54 -21.18 -39.88
CA GLY A 104 5.81 -22.01 -40.83
C GLY A 104 4.81 -22.99 -40.18
N ILE A 105 4.70 -23.03 -38.85
CA ILE A 105 3.78 -23.91 -38.13
C ILE A 105 2.74 -23.05 -37.40
N SER A 106 1.46 -23.37 -37.58
CA SER A 106 0.39 -22.69 -36.84
C SER A 106 0.33 -23.16 -35.39
N GLU A 107 0.61 -24.42 -35.08
CA GLU A 107 0.64 -24.91 -33.70
C GLU A 107 1.82 -24.34 -32.90
N PHE A 108 1.59 -24.09 -31.60
CA PHE A 108 2.62 -23.68 -30.66
C PHE A 108 2.57 -24.53 -29.39
N TYR A 109 3.67 -24.54 -28.65
CA TYR A 109 3.83 -25.32 -27.43
C TYR A 109 3.69 -24.44 -26.20
N ILE A 110 2.91 -24.89 -25.21
CA ILE A 110 2.85 -24.32 -23.86
C ILE A 110 3.62 -25.27 -22.94
N LEU A 111 4.80 -24.86 -22.46
CA LEU A 111 5.67 -25.64 -21.60
C LEU A 111 5.49 -25.19 -20.15
N SER A 112 5.07 -26.07 -19.26
CA SER A 112 4.81 -25.69 -17.86
C SER A 112 6.12 -25.51 -17.09
N THR A 113 6.41 -24.29 -16.66
CA THR A 113 7.61 -23.92 -15.91
C THR A 113 7.30 -22.98 -14.74
N PRO A 114 6.26 -23.22 -13.92
CA PRO A 114 5.81 -22.24 -12.94
C PRO A 114 6.86 -22.00 -11.86
N ALA A 115 7.11 -20.72 -11.57
CA ALA A 115 7.97 -20.30 -10.47
C ALA A 115 7.43 -20.81 -9.13
N LYS A 116 8.32 -21.38 -8.34
CA LYS A 116 8.05 -21.82 -6.96
C LYS A 116 9.02 -21.11 -6.03
N HIS A 117 8.54 -20.07 -5.35
CA HIS A 117 9.29 -19.44 -4.27
C HIS A 117 8.97 -20.16 -2.96
N GLU A 118 9.89 -21.04 -2.53
CA GLU A 118 9.75 -21.90 -1.33
C GLU A 118 10.21 -21.23 -0.03
N ARG A 119 10.84 -20.04 -0.09
CA ARG A 119 11.19 -19.32 1.14
C ARG A 119 9.89 -18.93 1.86
N THR A 120 9.88 -19.09 3.18
CA THR A 120 8.72 -18.83 4.02
C THR A 120 8.38 -17.35 3.92
N ILE A 121 7.43 -17.00 3.04
CA ILE A 121 6.85 -15.68 3.01
C ILE A 121 6.27 -15.48 4.41
N ALA A 122 6.89 -14.57 5.17
CA ALA A 122 6.55 -14.33 6.55
C ALA A 122 5.46 -13.25 6.64
N GLU A 123 4.79 -13.20 7.79
CA GLU A 123 3.85 -12.12 8.08
C GLU A 123 4.59 -10.78 8.14
N PRO A 124 4.10 -9.73 7.44
CA PRO A 124 4.72 -8.41 7.48
C PRO A 124 4.75 -7.89 8.92
N LEU A 125 5.93 -7.47 9.38
CA LEU A 125 6.14 -7.05 10.78
C LEU A 125 5.38 -5.76 11.08
N ASN A 126 5.24 -4.88 10.09
CA ASN A 126 4.61 -3.57 10.24
C ASN A 126 3.10 -3.58 10.01
N GLU A 127 2.54 -4.64 9.42
CA GLU A 127 1.12 -4.75 9.06
C GLU A 127 0.53 -6.12 9.44
N ALA A 128 0.51 -6.45 10.74
CA ALA A 128 -0.06 -7.71 11.23
C ALA A 128 -1.57 -7.83 10.91
N VAL A 129 -2.01 -9.04 10.55
CA VAL A 129 -3.38 -9.31 10.07
C VAL A 129 -4.07 -10.34 10.95
N ILE A 130 -5.28 -10.04 11.42
CA ILE A 130 -6.09 -11.00 12.17
C ILE A 130 -6.76 -12.02 11.23
N ARG A 131 -7.14 -11.59 10.02
CA ARG A 131 -7.82 -12.42 9.02
C ARG A 131 -7.51 -11.96 7.59
N GLY A 132 -6.82 -12.82 6.84
CA GLY A 132 -6.40 -12.54 5.47
C GLY A 132 -5.15 -13.34 5.11
N PRO A 133 -4.50 -13.04 3.97
CA PRO A 133 -3.19 -13.60 3.67
C PRO A 133 -2.13 -13.01 4.62
N HIS A 134 -1.25 -13.86 5.15
CA HIS A 134 -0.11 -13.47 6.00
C HIS A 134 1.17 -13.30 5.17
N ASN A 135 1.04 -13.08 3.86
CA ASN A 135 2.19 -12.99 2.98
C ASN A 135 2.69 -11.55 2.95
N GLY A 136 3.91 -11.27 3.38
CA GLY A 136 4.59 -9.99 3.19
C GLY A 136 5.46 -9.97 1.94
N PHE A 137 5.72 -8.78 1.40
CA PHE A 137 6.79 -8.54 0.46
C PHE A 137 8.17 -8.76 1.11
N ILE A 138 9.16 -9.03 0.27
CA ILE A 138 10.56 -9.24 0.66
C ILE A 138 11.47 -8.33 -0.18
N GLU A 139 12.79 -8.40 0.02
CA GLU A 139 13.74 -7.54 -0.70
C GLU A 139 13.90 -7.89 -2.19
N ASP A 140 13.42 -9.05 -2.64
CA ASP A 140 13.49 -9.48 -4.04
C ASP A 140 12.27 -9.00 -4.83
N MET A 141 12.49 -8.08 -5.78
CA MET A 141 11.42 -7.52 -6.61
C MET A 141 10.73 -8.55 -7.51
N THR A 142 11.45 -9.57 -7.99
CA THR A 142 10.88 -10.62 -8.85
C THR A 142 9.89 -11.47 -8.06
N VAL A 143 10.22 -11.80 -6.81
CA VAL A 143 9.31 -12.49 -5.89
C VAL A 143 8.12 -11.61 -5.56
N ASN A 144 8.31 -10.31 -5.32
CA ASN A 144 7.20 -9.39 -5.05
C ASN A 144 6.24 -9.29 -6.25
N LEU A 145 6.77 -9.23 -7.47
CA LEU A 145 5.98 -9.25 -8.70
C LEU A 145 5.22 -10.57 -8.87
N TYR A 146 5.84 -11.71 -8.56
CA TYR A 146 5.18 -13.01 -8.51
C TYR A 146 3.97 -12.99 -7.56
N LEU A 147 4.14 -12.44 -6.35
CA LEU A 147 3.06 -12.36 -5.36
C LEU A 147 1.87 -11.54 -5.85
N ILE A 148 2.12 -10.43 -6.54
CA ILE A 148 1.07 -9.59 -7.14
C ILE A 148 0.39 -10.35 -8.30
N ARG A 149 1.15 -10.91 -9.24
CA ARG A 149 0.59 -11.64 -10.40
C ARG A 149 -0.16 -12.91 -10.01
N LYS A 150 0.23 -13.58 -8.93
CA LYS A 150 -0.50 -14.73 -8.39
C LYS A 150 -1.88 -14.36 -7.85
N GLN A 151 -2.06 -13.12 -7.38
CA GLN A 151 -3.35 -12.61 -6.93
C GLN A 151 -4.16 -12.03 -8.08
N ILE A 152 -3.51 -11.41 -9.07
CA ILE A 152 -4.12 -10.77 -10.23
C ILE A 152 -3.82 -11.58 -11.50
N THR A 153 -4.64 -12.60 -11.76
CA THR A 153 -4.49 -13.52 -12.91
C THR A 153 -5.17 -12.95 -14.17
N THR A 154 -4.62 -11.86 -14.72
CA THR A 154 -5.15 -11.17 -15.91
C THR A 154 -4.02 -10.62 -16.79
N PRO A 155 -4.17 -10.61 -18.13
CA PRO A 155 -3.17 -10.03 -19.03
C PRO A 155 -3.05 -8.50 -18.91
N ASN A 156 -4.05 -7.83 -18.33
CA ASN A 156 -4.08 -6.37 -18.22
C ASN A 156 -3.08 -5.80 -17.20
N LEU A 157 -2.46 -6.64 -16.37
CA LEU A 157 -1.45 -6.20 -15.42
C LEU A 157 -0.12 -5.95 -16.13
N THR A 158 0.23 -4.67 -16.22
CA THR A 158 1.39 -4.18 -16.96
C THR A 158 2.49 -3.75 -15.99
N VAL A 159 3.73 -4.14 -16.30
CA VAL A 159 4.93 -3.80 -15.55
C VAL A 159 5.88 -3.00 -16.44
N ARG A 160 6.32 -1.83 -15.97
CA ARG A 160 7.34 -1.00 -16.62
C ARG A 160 8.58 -0.91 -15.75
N TYR A 161 9.75 -1.21 -16.33
CA TYR A 161 11.01 -1.12 -15.61
C TYR A 161 11.73 0.19 -15.89
N PHE A 162 12.26 0.78 -14.82
CA PHE A 162 13.14 1.93 -14.82
C PHE A 162 14.43 1.58 -14.10
N THR A 163 15.48 2.36 -14.35
CA THR A 163 16.76 2.25 -13.65
C THR A 163 17.11 3.61 -13.08
N LEU A 164 17.23 3.70 -11.76
CA LEU A 164 17.54 4.94 -11.03
C LEU A 164 18.90 4.83 -10.35
N GLY A 165 19.65 5.93 -10.29
CA GLY A 165 20.98 5.98 -9.67
C GLY A 165 22.12 6.01 -10.70
N LYS A 166 23.03 6.99 -10.56
CA LYS A 166 24.21 7.12 -11.44
C LYS A 166 25.39 6.25 -11.03
N ILE A 167 25.63 6.11 -9.73
CA ILE A 167 26.77 5.37 -9.15
C ILE A 167 26.38 3.93 -8.85
N ALA A 168 25.20 3.74 -8.25
CA ALA A 168 24.65 2.42 -7.96
C ALA A 168 23.23 2.31 -8.57
N PRO A 169 23.12 1.89 -9.84
CA PRO A 169 21.84 1.78 -10.51
C PRO A 169 20.98 0.69 -9.85
N LYS A 170 19.75 1.04 -9.49
CA LYS A 170 18.73 0.12 -8.98
C LYS A 170 17.55 0.02 -9.94
N LYS A 171 16.98 -1.18 -10.05
CA LYS A 171 15.77 -1.45 -10.84
C LYS A 171 14.53 -0.99 -10.06
N VAL A 172 13.64 -0.30 -10.75
CA VAL A 172 12.33 0.14 -10.22
C VAL A 172 11.26 -0.40 -11.13
N ALA A 173 10.19 -0.96 -10.57
CA ALA A 173 9.04 -1.43 -11.32
C ALA A 173 7.83 -0.55 -11.05
N LEU A 174 7.23 -0.03 -12.12
CA LEU A 174 5.92 0.60 -12.10
C LEU A 174 4.88 -0.43 -12.55
N ILE A 175 3.85 -0.65 -11.75
CA ILE A 175 2.85 -1.68 -11.95
C ILE A 175 1.49 -1.02 -11.98
N TYR A 176 0.67 -1.34 -12.97
CA TYR A 176 -0.69 -0.82 -13.08
C TYR A 176 -1.56 -1.74 -13.93
N MET A 177 -2.88 -1.57 -13.81
CA MET A 177 -3.87 -2.25 -14.63
C MET A 177 -4.21 -1.38 -15.84
N GLU A 178 -3.81 -1.80 -17.04
CA GLU A 178 -3.95 -0.96 -18.26
C GLU A 178 -5.41 -0.55 -18.53
N ASN A 179 -6.36 -1.44 -18.25
CA ASN A 179 -7.78 -1.19 -18.48
C ASN A 179 -8.49 -0.40 -17.37
N LEU A 180 -7.85 -0.17 -16.22
CA LEU A 180 -8.46 0.48 -15.05
C LEU A 180 -7.73 1.77 -14.63
N ALA A 181 -6.41 1.80 -14.79
CA ALA A 181 -5.61 2.96 -14.42
C ALA A 181 -5.82 4.11 -15.40
N LYS A 182 -6.01 5.32 -14.88
CA LYS A 182 -6.14 6.51 -15.73
C LYS A 182 -4.82 6.75 -16.47
N PRO A 183 -4.80 6.86 -17.81
CA PRO A 183 -3.56 7.05 -18.57
C PRO A 183 -2.77 8.29 -18.16
N GLU A 184 -3.47 9.36 -17.75
CA GLU A 184 -2.85 10.59 -17.25
C GLU A 184 -2.09 10.37 -15.94
N LEU A 185 -2.63 9.55 -15.04
CA LEU A 185 -1.98 9.18 -13.78
C LEU A 185 -0.70 8.40 -14.06
N VAL A 186 -0.77 7.36 -14.89
CA VAL A 186 0.39 6.53 -15.26
C VAL A 186 1.51 7.39 -15.85
N LYS A 187 1.19 8.26 -16.81
CA LYS A 187 2.15 9.20 -17.42
C LYS A 187 2.75 10.17 -16.40
N LYS A 188 1.95 10.67 -15.46
CA LYS A 188 2.43 11.59 -14.40
C LYS A 188 3.43 10.88 -13.48
N VAL A 189 3.14 9.64 -13.08
CA VAL A 189 4.03 8.82 -12.24
C VAL A 189 5.32 8.49 -12.99
N GLU A 190 5.21 8.00 -14.23
CA GLU A 190 6.37 7.70 -15.09
C GLU A 190 7.28 8.92 -15.27
N SER A 191 6.70 10.09 -15.60
CA SER A 191 7.45 11.32 -15.77
C SER A 191 8.18 11.75 -14.49
N ARG A 192 7.60 11.50 -13.30
CA ARG A 192 8.24 11.80 -12.02
C ARG A 192 9.41 10.85 -11.74
N ILE A 193 9.22 9.55 -11.93
CA ILE A 193 10.27 8.55 -11.76
C ILE A 193 11.47 8.87 -12.66
N GLN A 194 11.22 9.19 -13.94
CA GLN A 194 12.28 9.52 -14.90
C GLN A 194 13.04 10.82 -14.57
N LYS A 195 12.43 11.75 -13.82
CA LYS A 195 13.07 13.00 -13.39
C LYS A 195 13.94 12.85 -12.14
N ILE A 196 13.94 11.68 -11.50
CA ILE A 196 14.77 11.43 -10.31
C ILE A 196 16.24 11.35 -10.75
N ILE A 197 17.02 12.35 -10.32
CA ILE A 197 18.47 12.40 -10.54
C ILE A 197 19.16 12.27 -9.18
N LEU A 198 19.61 11.06 -8.86
CA LEU A 198 20.37 10.74 -7.66
C LEU A 198 21.56 9.85 -8.01
N ASP A 199 22.56 9.83 -7.12
CA ASP A 199 23.72 8.92 -7.26
C ASP A 199 23.35 7.48 -6.93
N SER A 200 22.46 7.27 -5.96
CA SER A 200 21.93 5.98 -5.55
C SER A 200 20.56 6.15 -4.90
N VAL A 201 19.66 5.18 -5.10
CA VAL A 201 18.36 5.08 -4.42
C VAL A 201 18.47 3.98 -3.39
N LEU A 202 18.46 4.33 -2.10
CA LEU A 202 18.68 3.35 -1.03
C LEU A 202 17.37 2.64 -0.63
N SER A 203 16.28 3.40 -0.52
CA SER A 203 14.96 2.91 -0.11
C SER A 203 13.84 3.55 -0.93
N THR A 204 12.66 2.95 -0.85
CA THR A 204 11.42 3.50 -1.42
C THR A 204 11.09 4.91 -0.91
N GLY A 205 11.51 5.24 0.32
CA GLY A 205 11.36 6.59 0.89
C GLY A 205 12.01 7.71 0.04
N PHE A 206 13.11 7.42 -0.67
CA PHE A 206 13.75 8.39 -1.56
C PHE A 206 12.89 8.68 -2.79
N ILE A 207 12.24 7.63 -3.32
CA ILE A 207 11.31 7.79 -4.44
C ILE A 207 10.11 8.60 -3.95
N GLN A 208 9.52 8.21 -2.81
CA GLN A 208 8.41 8.91 -2.18
C GLN A 208 8.68 10.42 -2.07
N GLU A 209 9.74 10.83 -1.37
CA GLU A 209 10.06 12.25 -1.14
C GLU A 209 10.20 13.05 -2.46
N LEU A 210 10.82 12.44 -3.48
CA LEU A 210 11.07 13.09 -4.77
C LEU A 210 9.86 13.08 -5.71
N THR A 211 8.87 12.22 -5.47
CA THR A 211 7.67 12.12 -6.30
C THR A 211 6.43 12.78 -5.69
N GLU A 212 6.52 13.35 -4.48
CA GLU A 212 5.42 14.09 -3.85
C GLU A 212 5.06 15.38 -4.60
N ASP A 213 3.76 15.74 -4.60
CA ASP A 213 3.32 17.05 -5.10
C ASP A 213 3.67 18.16 -4.09
N ASN A 214 3.60 17.86 -2.79
CA ASN A 214 3.77 18.83 -1.70
C ASN A 214 4.73 18.31 -0.62
N SER A 215 6.04 18.33 -0.85
CA SER A 215 7.05 17.77 0.06
C SER A 215 7.12 18.43 1.46
N TYR A 216 6.55 19.63 1.62
CA TYR A 216 6.47 20.31 2.94
C TYR A 216 5.23 19.93 3.74
N SER A 217 4.31 19.16 3.16
CA SER A 217 3.12 18.70 3.87
C SER A 217 3.51 17.58 4.84
N ILE A 218 3.03 17.65 6.07
CA ILE A 218 3.16 16.55 7.05
C ILE A 218 2.26 15.36 6.71
N PHE A 219 1.28 15.54 5.82
CA PHE A 219 0.36 14.48 5.42
C PHE A 219 0.96 13.64 4.30
N PRO A 220 0.99 12.30 4.46
CA PRO A 220 1.56 11.40 3.47
C PRO A 220 0.75 11.44 2.17
N GLN A 221 1.45 11.45 1.03
CA GLN A 221 0.85 11.47 -0.31
C GLN A 221 0.99 10.13 -1.05
N HIS A 222 1.61 9.14 -0.41
CA HIS A 222 1.82 7.78 -0.87
C HIS A 222 1.26 6.82 0.18
N ILE A 223 0.77 5.66 -0.24
CA ILE A 223 0.43 4.58 0.68
C ILE A 223 1.58 3.59 0.64
N ASN A 224 2.22 3.39 1.80
CA ASN A 224 3.30 2.42 1.96
C ASN A 224 2.73 1.14 2.51
N THR A 225 3.03 0.02 1.86
CA THR A 225 2.56 -1.28 2.32
C THR A 225 3.56 -2.40 2.07
N GLU A 226 3.67 -3.30 3.04
CA GLU A 226 4.42 -4.56 2.92
C GLU A 226 3.52 -5.70 2.42
N ARG A 227 2.24 -5.41 2.13
CA ARG A 227 1.20 -6.40 1.84
C ARG A 227 0.90 -6.50 0.34
N PRO A 228 1.10 -7.68 -0.29
CA PRO A 228 0.73 -7.91 -1.68
C PRO A 228 -0.78 -7.87 -1.92
N ASP A 229 -1.60 -8.25 -0.93
CA ASP A 229 -3.07 -8.16 -1.03
C ASP A 229 -3.60 -6.74 -0.96
N HIS A 230 -2.97 -5.90 -0.12
CA HIS A 230 -3.26 -4.47 -0.07
C HIS A 230 -2.91 -3.79 -1.40
N THR A 231 -1.76 -4.14 -1.96
CA THR A 231 -1.31 -3.68 -3.29
C THR A 231 -2.28 -4.12 -4.39
N SER A 232 -2.65 -5.39 -4.40
CA SER A 232 -3.56 -5.95 -5.42
C SER A 232 -4.94 -5.30 -5.37
N PHE A 233 -5.46 -5.02 -4.16
CA PHE A 233 -6.72 -4.31 -3.98
C PHE A 233 -6.73 -2.92 -4.63
N TYR A 234 -5.65 -2.16 -4.49
CA TYR A 234 -5.54 -0.83 -5.09
C TYR A 234 -5.28 -0.86 -6.59
N LEU A 235 -4.48 -1.81 -7.09
CA LEU A 235 -4.31 -2.04 -8.53
C LEU A 235 -5.65 -2.32 -9.22
N LEU A 236 -6.50 -3.15 -8.60
CA LEU A 236 -7.87 -3.44 -9.07
C LEU A 236 -8.83 -2.25 -8.96
N LYS A 237 -8.45 -1.18 -8.24
CA LYS A 237 -9.17 0.10 -8.20
C LYS A 237 -8.61 1.13 -9.19
N GLY A 238 -7.65 0.75 -10.03
CA GLY A 238 -7.01 1.65 -11.00
C GLY A 238 -5.91 2.54 -10.43
N TYR A 239 -5.37 2.21 -9.27
CA TYR A 239 -4.20 2.86 -8.70
C TYR A 239 -2.93 2.32 -9.36
N VAL A 240 -1.81 3.00 -9.13
CA VAL A 240 -0.50 2.65 -9.65
C VAL A 240 0.41 2.30 -8.48
N THR A 241 1.23 1.27 -8.66
CA THR A 241 2.19 0.79 -7.65
C THR A 241 3.62 0.93 -8.13
N ILE A 242 4.53 1.28 -7.23
CA ILE A 242 5.96 1.36 -7.48
C ILE A 242 6.67 0.39 -6.53
N LEU A 243 7.52 -0.48 -7.07
CA LEU A 243 8.44 -1.34 -6.31
C LEU A 243 9.89 -0.93 -6.59
N LEU A 244 10.73 -1.00 -5.57
CA LEU A 244 12.18 -0.82 -5.68
C LEU A 244 12.87 -2.15 -5.38
N ASP A 245 13.85 -2.51 -6.20
CA ASP A 245 14.67 -3.70 -5.94
C ASP A 245 15.53 -3.54 -4.67
N GLY A 246 15.47 -4.53 -3.78
CA GLY A 246 16.10 -4.49 -2.47
C GLY A 246 15.27 -3.85 -1.34
N ASP A 247 13.98 -3.54 -1.56
CA ASP A 247 13.10 -2.96 -0.54
C ASP A 247 11.79 -3.80 -0.42
N PRO A 248 11.38 -4.19 0.80
CA PRO A 248 10.17 -4.99 1.02
C PRO A 248 8.88 -4.17 1.04
N THR A 249 8.90 -2.89 0.63
CA THR A 249 7.74 -2.01 0.65
C THR A 249 7.27 -1.66 -0.76
N ALA A 250 5.97 -1.64 -0.97
CA ALA A 250 5.33 -1.09 -2.16
C ALA A 250 4.79 0.31 -1.90
N LEU A 251 5.03 1.24 -2.82
CA LEU A 251 4.42 2.57 -2.83
C LEU A 251 3.19 2.56 -3.73
N ILE A 252 2.04 2.99 -3.23
CA ILE A 252 0.79 3.05 -4.01
C ILE A 252 0.34 4.51 -4.14
N VAL A 253 -0.03 4.90 -5.36
CA VAL A 253 -0.45 6.26 -5.72
C VAL A 253 -1.67 6.26 -6.65
N PRO A 254 -2.52 7.31 -6.60
CA PRO A 254 -2.50 8.44 -5.66
C PRO A 254 -2.94 8.03 -4.25
N ALA A 255 -2.67 8.84 -3.24
CA ALA A 255 -3.22 8.67 -1.90
C ALA A 255 -4.27 9.73 -1.59
N SER A 256 -5.30 9.36 -0.83
CA SER A 256 -6.29 10.27 -0.26
C SER A 256 -6.28 10.19 1.26
N PHE A 257 -6.87 11.17 1.93
CA PHE A 257 -7.02 11.13 3.38
C PHE A 257 -7.74 9.84 3.86
N PHE A 258 -8.79 9.44 3.14
CA PHE A 258 -9.62 8.31 3.53
C PHE A 258 -9.00 6.94 3.27
N THR A 259 -8.07 6.84 2.29
CA THR A 259 -7.39 5.56 1.98
C THR A 259 -6.52 5.07 3.14
N PHE A 260 -6.04 5.96 4.02
CA PHE A 260 -5.26 5.57 5.21
C PHE A 260 -6.10 4.93 6.34
N TYR A 261 -7.43 5.02 6.26
CA TYR A 261 -8.37 4.49 7.27
C TYR A 261 -9.10 3.23 6.80
N GLN A 262 -8.99 2.92 5.51
CA GLN A 262 -9.53 1.72 4.91
C GLN A 262 -8.42 0.66 4.86
N THR A 263 -8.71 -0.54 5.33
CA THR A 263 -7.79 -1.68 5.20
C THR A 263 -8.46 -2.84 4.47
N PRO A 264 -7.71 -3.71 3.77
CA PRO A 264 -8.27 -4.91 3.14
C PRO A 264 -9.04 -5.79 4.15
N ASP A 265 -8.62 -5.79 5.41
CA ASP A 265 -9.24 -6.55 6.51
C ASP A 265 -10.72 -6.16 6.76
N ASP A 266 -11.11 -4.94 6.41
CA ASP A 266 -12.49 -4.48 6.51
C ASP A 266 -13.42 -5.28 5.57
N TYR A 267 -12.88 -5.76 4.46
CA TYR A 267 -13.60 -6.57 3.47
C TYR A 267 -13.59 -8.06 3.85
N SER A 268 -12.57 -8.52 4.57
CA SER A 268 -12.44 -9.90 5.11
C SER A 268 -13.41 -10.20 6.25
N ASN A 269 -13.86 -9.17 6.98
CA ASN A 269 -14.77 -9.33 8.12
C ASN A 269 -16.25 -9.27 7.71
N ARG A 270 -17.17 -9.50 8.65
CA ARG A 270 -18.61 -9.27 8.41
C ARG A 270 -18.86 -7.76 8.32
N TRP A 271 -19.72 -7.33 7.40
CA TRP A 271 -19.92 -5.91 7.10
C TRP A 271 -20.31 -5.04 8.31
N LEU A 272 -21.13 -5.58 9.23
CA LEU A 272 -21.49 -4.91 10.50
C LEU A 272 -20.28 -4.70 11.41
N ILE A 273 -19.46 -5.75 11.61
CA ILE A 273 -18.28 -5.69 12.48
C ILE A 273 -17.25 -4.73 11.87
N ALA A 274 -17.00 -4.84 10.56
CA ALA A 274 -16.09 -3.94 9.85
C ALA A 274 -16.55 -2.47 9.94
N SER A 275 -17.85 -2.20 9.78
CA SER A 275 -18.38 -0.84 9.91
C SER A 275 -18.24 -0.30 11.33
N PHE A 276 -18.48 -1.14 12.34
CA PHE A 276 -18.27 -0.76 13.74
C PHE A 276 -16.81 -0.44 14.05
N VAL A 277 -15.87 -1.26 13.54
CA VAL A 277 -14.43 -1.00 13.68
C VAL A 277 -14.02 0.28 12.96
N ARG A 278 -14.51 0.54 11.74
CA ARG A 278 -14.28 1.81 11.02
C ARG A 278 -14.76 3.01 11.81
N PHE A 279 -15.91 2.90 12.47
CA PHE A 279 -16.43 3.97 13.34
C PHE A 279 -15.53 4.20 14.57
N ILE A 280 -15.02 3.13 15.19
CA ILE A 280 -14.02 3.24 16.27
C ILE A 280 -12.75 3.94 15.76
N ARG A 281 -12.25 3.60 14.56
CA ARG A 281 -11.09 4.28 13.96
C ARG A 281 -11.34 5.77 13.72
N LEU A 282 -12.56 6.15 13.32
CA LEU A 282 -12.95 7.55 13.13
C LEU A 282 -12.97 8.31 14.46
N ILE A 283 -13.54 7.71 15.52
CA ILE A 283 -13.50 8.30 16.87
C ILE A 283 -12.05 8.42 17.33
N GLY A 284 -11.27 7.36 17.16
CA GLY A 284 -9.84 7.31 17.46
C GLY A 284 -9.05 8.40 16.74
N PHE A 285 -9.36 8.67 15.47
CA PHE A 285 -8.76 9.78 14.74
C PHE A 285 -9.03 11.12 15.42
N VAL A 286 -10.29 11.43 15.73
CA VAL A 286 -10.68 12.71 16.36
C VAL A 286 -10.03 12.85 17.74
N THR A 287 -10.07 11.79 18.56
CA THR A 287 -9.47 11.82 19.90
C THR A 287 -7.94 11.91 19.84
N ALA A 288 -7.29 11.27 18.87
CA ALA A 288 -5.82 11.19 18.78
C ALA A 288 -5.12 12.54 18.59
N PHE A 289 -5.77 13.58 18.05
CA PHE A 289 -5.15 14.90 17.93
C PHE A 289 -5.88 16.00 18.70
N GLN A 290 -7.19 15.84 18.94
CA GLN A 290 -8.02 16.90 19.52
C GLN A 290 -8.16 16.79 21.05
N LEU A 291 -8.08 15.59 21.63
CA LEU A 291 -8.42 15.35 23.03
C LEU A 291 -7.54 16.15 24.02
N PRO A 292 -6.20 16.21 23.87
CA PRO A 292 -5.36 17.01 24.78
C PRO A 292 -5.62 18.51 24.67
N ALA A 293 -5.83 19.01 23.45
CA ALA A 293 -6.17 20.41 23.21
C ALA A 293 -7.53 20.77 23.87
N LEU A 294 -8.55 19.91 23.70
CA LEU A 294 -9.85 20.11 24.35
C LEU A 294 -9.75 20.11 25.87
N TYR A 295 -8.96 19.20 26.44
CA TYR A 295 -8.73 19.16 27.88
C TYR A 295 -8.10 20.47 28.38
N ILE A 296 -7.02 20.94 27.73
CA ILE A 296 -6.33 22.19 28.08
C ILE A 296 -7.29 23.38 28.02
N ALA A 297 -8.06 23.51 26.94
CA ALA A 297 -9.04 24.60 26.77
C ALA A 297 -10.14 24.56 27.84
N THR A 298 -10.65 23.37 28.16
CA THR A 298 -11.73 23.20 29.15
C THR A 298 -11.25 23.56 30.55
N VAL A 299 -10.09 23.05 30.96
CA VAL A 299 -9.58 23.28 32.30
C VAL A 299 -9.09 24.72 32.50
N SER A 300 -8.47 25.31 31.48
CA SER A 300 -7.84 26.63 31.59
C SER A 300 -8.81 27.80 31.35
N PHE A 301 -9.77 27.67 30.44
CA PHE A 301 -10.64 28.78 30.03
C PHE A 301 -12.14 28.52 30.29
N HIS A 302 -12.59 27.27 30.19
CA HIS A 302 -14.02 26.94 30.16
C HIS A 302 -14.41 25.90 31.23
N SER A 303 -13.91 26.08 32.45
CA SER A 303 -14.08 25.10 33.51
C SER A 303 -15.54 24.95 33.98
N SER A 304 -16.38 25.94 33.69
CA SER A 304 -17.83 25.94 33.95
C SER A 304 -18.63 24.95 33.09
N VAL A 305 -18.03 24.41 32.02
CA VAL A 305 -18.66 23.38 31.18
C VAL A 305 -18.69 22.03 31.90
N LEU A 306 -17.82 21.83 32.89
CA LEU A 306 -17.74 20.59 33.64
C LEU A 306 -18.86 20.50 34.69
N PRO A 307 -19.50 19.32 34.85
CA PRO A 307 -20.34 19.05 36.01
C PRO A 307 -19.58 19.32 37.31
N LEU A 308 -20.25 19.90 38.32
CA LEU A 308 -19.61 20.36 39.56
C LEU A 308 -18.73 19.29 40.23
N GLN A 309 -19.20 18.03 40.26
CA GLN A 309 -18.43 16.91 40.84
C GLN A 309 -17.11 16.65 40.09
N LEU A 310 -17.13 16.71 38.75
CA LEU A 310 -15.93 16.55 37.92
C LEU A 310 -15.01 17.76 38.05
N PHE A 311 -15.57 18.96 38.09
CA PHE A 311 -14.81 20.19 38.30
C PHE A 311 -13.99 20.14 39.60
N PHE A 312 -14.62 19.82 40.74
CA PHE A 312 -13.90 19.74 42.02
C PHE A 312 -12.85 18.63 42.03
N THR A 313 -13.12 17.50 41.38
CA THR A 313 -12.15 16.40 41.26
C THR A 313 -10.92 16.85 40.46
N ILE A 314 -11.14 17.49 39.31
CA ILE A 314 -10.05 17.95 38.43
C ILE A 314 -9.27 19.09 39.08
N GLN A 315 -9.95 20.12 39.61
CA GLN A 315 -9.29 21.23 40.31
C GLN A 315 -8.53 20.78 41.56
N GLY A 316 -9.08 19.81 42.31
CA GLY A 316 -8.39 19.20 43.44
C GLY A 316 -7.09 18.48 43.04
N SER A 317 -7.01 17.96 41.81
CA SER A 317 -5.78 17.37 41.27
C SER A 317 -4.78 18.42 40.77
N LEU A 318 -5.26 19.52 40.18
CA LEU A 318 -4.43 20.59 39.61
C LEU A 318 -3.79 21.49 40.68
N THR A 319 -4.49 21.75 41.79
CA THR A 319 -3.96 22.60 42.88
C THR A 319 -2.67 22.06 43.52
N ARG A 320 -2.36 20.78 43.30
CA ARG A 320 -1.15 20.11 43.82
C ARG A 320 0.02 20.15 42.85
N ILE A 321 -0.17 20.67 41.63
CA ILE A 321 0.79 20.60 40.54
C ILE A 321 1.26 22.01 40.20
N PRO A 322 2.58 22.24 40.10
CA PRO A 322 3.13 23.58 39.88
C PRO A 322 3.04 24.05 38.41
N PHE A 323 2.69 23.16 37.48
CA PHE A 323 2.74 23.41 36.05
C PHE A 323 1.36 23.73 35.45
N PRO A 324 1.30 24.62 34.43
CA PRO A 324 0.10 24.80 33.64
C PRO A 324 -0.28 23.51 32.89
N PRO A 325 -1.58 23.29 32.57
CA PRO A 325 -2.04 22.11 31.84
C PRO A 325 -1.32 21.87 30.50
N LEU A 326 -0.90 22.93 29.79
CA LEU A 326 -0.10 22.79 28.57
C LEU A 326 1.25 22.10 28.84
N VAL A 327 1.94 22.50 29.90
CA VAL A 327 3.26 21.97 30.25
C VAL A 327 3.14 20.52 30.73
N GLU A 328 2.12 20.21 31.54
CA GLU A 328 1.79 18.83 31.92
C GLU A 328 1.60 17.93 30.69
N ALA A 329 0.77 18.39 29.74
CA ALA A 329 0.47 17.63 28.53
C ALA A 329 1.72 17.47 27.66
N MET A 330 2.50 18.53 27.42
CA MET A 330 3.72 18.44 26.60
C MET A 330 4.76 17.49 27.20
N LEU A 331 4.95 17.53 28.53
CA LEU A 331 5.87 16.63 29.22
C LEU A 331 5.44 15.17 29.06
N LEU A 332 4.16 14.89 29.30
CA LEU A 332 3.67 13.52 29.24
C LEU A 332 3.64 12.99 27.79
N GLU A 333 3.24 13.81 26.83
CA GLU A 333 3.27 13.47 25.40
C GLU A 333 4.68 13.17 24.91
N LEU A 334 5.67 13.98 25.32
CA LEU A 334 7.08 13.73 25.00
C LEU A 334 7.57 12.40 25.59
N ILE A 335 7.19 12.08 26.83
CA ILE A 335 7.54 10.81 27.46
C ILE A 335 6.92 9.63 26.70
N PHE A 336 5.66 9.72 26.30
CA PHE A 336 5.01 8.67 25.51
C PHE A 336 5.67 8.48 24.15
N GLU A 337 6.09 9.57 23.48
CA GLU A 337 6.79 9.46 22.20
C GLU A 337 8.19 8.84 22.38
N LEU A 338 8.92 9.21 23.44
CA LEU A 338 10.20 8.58 23.77
C LEU A 338 10.05 7.08 24.06
N LEU A 339 9.02 6.69 24.82
CA LEU A 339 8.73 5.28 25.13
C LEU A 339 8.37 4.50 23.87
N ARG A 340 7.59 5.10 22.96
CA ARG A 340 7.22 4.48 21.68
C ARG A 340 8.45 4.28 20.80
N GLU A 341 9.27 5.31 20.62
CA GLU A 341 10.46 5.25 19.78
C GLU A 341 11.49 4.24 20.32
N ALA A 342 11.64 4.18 21.65
CA ALA A 342 12.45 3.14 22.29
C ALA A 342 11.85 1.73 22.06
N GLY A 343 10.53 1.59 22.22
CA GLY A 343 9.82 0.32 22.05
C GLY A 343 9.93 -0.26 20.64
N LEU A 344 9.89 0.58 19.60
CA LEU A 344 10.02 0.16 18.19
C LEU A 344 11.42 -0.35 17.83
N ARG A 345 12.47 0.17 18.49
CA ARG A 345 13.87 -0.19 18.19
C ARG A 345 14.38 -1.40 18.96
N LEU A 346 13.64 -1.85 19.96
CA LEU A 346 14.05 -2.92 20.85
C LEU A 346 13.42 -4.25 20.47
N PRO A 347 14.10 -5.39 20.75
CA PRO A 347 13.50 -6.71 20.55
C PRO A 347 12.16 -6.80 21.27
N SER A 348 11.18 -7.49 20.68
CA SER A 348 9.78 -7.53 21.14
C SER A 348 9.60 -7.76 22.65
N ARG A 349 10.40 -8.65 23.26
CA ARG A 349 10.37 -8.92 24.71
C ARG A 349 10.81 -7.72 25.57
N VAL A 350 11.80 -6.97 25.10
CA VAL A 350 12.30 -5.76 25.77
C VAL A 350 11.36 -4.59 25.51
N GLY A 351 10.84 -4.45 24.29
CA GLY A 351 9.85 -3.42 23.94
C GLY A 351 8.59 -3.51 24.80
N GLN A 352 8.04 -4.72 25.00
CA GLN A 352 6.92 -4.95 25.93
C GLN A 352 7.25 -4.53 27.37
N THR A 353 8.47 -4.81 27.83
CA THR A 353 8.93 -4.45 29.18
C THR A 353 9.04 -2.94 29.34
N ILE A 354 9.60 -2.22 28.35
CA ILE A 354 9.62 -0.75 28.35
C ILE A 354 8.21 -0.17 28.32
N GLY A 355 7.27 -0.78 27.59
CA GLY A 355 5.87 -0.38 27.63
C GLY A 355 5.27 -0.48 29.05
N ILE A 356 5.55 -1.58 29.76
CA ILE A 356 5.06 -1.78 31.14
C ILE A 356 5.74 -0.80 32.11
N VAL A 357 7.07 -0.69 32.05
CA VAL A 357 7.84 0.21 32.94
C VAL A 357 7.49 1.67 32.65
N GLY A 358 7.41 2.05 31.39
CA GLY A 358 7.03 3.40 30.98
C GLY A 358 5.60 3.76 31.34
N GLY A 359 4.64 2.90 31.02
CA GLY A 359 3.23 3.17 31.31
C GLY A 359 2.89 3.17 32.81
N LEU A 360 3.38 2.16 33.55
CA LEU A 360 3.05 1.99 34.97
C LEU A 360 4.02 2.74 35.88
N VAL A 361 5.33 2.50 35.75
CA VAL A 361 6.32 2.98 36.73
C VAL A 361 6.60 4.47 36.53
N ILE A 362 6.84 4.91 35.30
CA ILE A 362 7.04 6.34 35.02
C ILE A 362 5.72 7.10 35.22
N GLY A 363 4.60 6.56 34.75
CA GLY A 363 3.28 7.13 35.00
C GLY A 363 3.00 7.36 36.49
N ASP A 364 3.13 6.33 37.33
CA ASP A 364 2.91 6.43 38.78
C ASP A 364 3.92 7.34 39.47
N ALA A 365 5.20 7.27 39.08
CA ALA A 365 6.25 8.12 39.66
C ALA A 365 6.00 9.61 39.40
N ILE A 366 5.57 9.99 38.18
CA ILE A 366 5.31 11.39 37.82
C ILE A 366 4.11 11.95 38.58
N VAL A 367 3.07 11.15 38.81
CA VAL A 367 1.94 11.60 39.65
C VAL A 367 2.35 11.74 41.11
N LYS A 368 3.08 10.76 41.65
CA LYS A 368 3.57 10.81 43.03
C LYS A 368 4.53 11.97 43.26
N ALA A 369 5.33 12.32 42.26
CA ALA A 369 6.19 13.49 42.26
C ALA A 369 5.41 14.82 42.14
N GLY A 370 4.10 14.77 41.89
CA GLY A 370 3.25 15.96 41.74
C GLY A 370 3.54 16.77 40.48
N LEU A 371 4.14 16.13 39.45
CA LEU A 371 4.50 16.81 38.21
C LEU A 371 3.36 16.83 37.19
N VAL A 372 2.45 15.84 37.24
CA VAL A 372 1.31 15.70 36.32
C VAL A 372 0.08 15.18 37.06
N SER A 373 -1.10 15.61 36.64
CA SER A 373 -2.38 15.22 37.24
C SER A 373 -2.85 13.84 36.77
N TYR A 374 -3.60 13.16 37.65
CA TYR A 374 -4.30 11.92 37.28
C TYR A 374 -5.20 12.10 36.07
N SER A 375 -5.89 13.26 35.97
CA SER A 375 -6.77 13.55 34.84
C SER A 375 -6.02 13.74 33.53
N MET A 376 -4.84 14.39 33.56
CA MET A 376 -3.97 14.51 32.38
C MET A 376 -3.45 13.14 31.91
N ILE A 377 -3.10 12.24 32.84
CA ILE A 377 -2.65 10.89 32.46
C ILE A 377 -3.73 10.11 31.74
N ILE A 378 -4.98 10.18 32.21
CA ILE A 378 -6.10 9.53 31.53
C ILE A 378 -6.26 10.08 30.11
N VAL A 379 -6.17 11.41 29.95
CA VAL A 379 -6.28 12.07 28.64
C VAL A 379 -5.19 11.62 27.69
N VAL A 380 -3.92 11.66 28.10
CA VAL A 380 -2.80 11.25 27.23
C VAL A 380 -2.82 9.75 26.95
N ALA A 381 -3.17 8.91 27.93
CA ALA A 381 -3.30 7.47 27.72
C ALA A 381 -4.39 7.13 26.68
N LEU A 382 -5.57 7.76 26.78
CA LEU A 382 -6.63 7.61 25.77
C LEU A 382 -6.18 8.11 24.39
N THR A 383 -5.46 9.23 24.36
CA THR A 383 -4.92 9.81 23.12
C THR A 383 -3.88 8.88 22.47
N ALA A 384 -2.99 8.28 23.27
CA ALA A 384 -2.00 7.31 22.81
C ALA A 384 -2.66 6.04 22.24
N ILE A 385 -3.62 5.46 22.96
CA ILE A 385 -4.41 4.29 22.49
C ILE A 385 -5.13 4.63 21.17
N SER A 386 -5.74 5.80 21.10
CA SER A 386 -6.44 6.27 19.90
C SER A 386 -5.53 6.38 18.69
N SER A 387 -4.25 6.77 18.88
CA SER A 387 -3.27 6.89 17.80
C SER A 387 -2.86 5.54 17.17
N PHE A 388 -3.00 4.44 17.92
CA PHE A 388 -2.73 3.08 17.43
C PHE A 388 -3.89 2.49 16.62
N LEU A 389 -5.06 3.13 16.63
CA LEU A 389 -6.20 2.71 15.79
C LEU A 389 -6.02 3.12 14.31
N ILE A 390 -5.07 4.02 14.02
CA ILE A 390 -4.76 4.49 12.67
C ILE A 390 -3.87 3.43 11.99
N PRO A 391 -4.33 2.75 10.92
CA PRO A 391 -3.61 1.63 10.32
C PRO A 391 -2.25 2.00 9.72
N SER A 392 -2.13 3.20 9.15
CA SER A 392 -0.88 3.66 8.54
C SER A 392 0.01 4.36 9.58
N ASN A 393 1.26 3.89 9.68
CA ASN A 393 2.27 4.48 10.56
C ASN A 393 2.61 5.93 10.20
N GLU A 394 2.65 6.28 8.91
CA GLU A 394 2.93 7.65 8.44
C GLU A 394 1.79 8.58 8.80
N MET A 395 0.54 8.18 8.52
CA MET A 395 -0.64 8.97 8.89
C MET A 395 -0.74 9.12 10.42
N SER A 396 -0.48 8.06 11.18
CA SER A 396 -0.42 8.13 12.65
C SER A 396 0.60 9.16 13.11
N SER A 397 1.76 9.24 12.47
CA SER A 397 2.83 10.19 12.82
C SER A 397 2.47 11.63 12.46
N ALA A 398 1.85 11.86 11.30
CA ALA A 398 1.31 13.17 10.91
C ALA A 398 0.32 13.72 11.95
N ILE A 399 -0.59 12.86 12.43
CA ILE A 399 -1.62 13.21 13.42
C ILE A 399 -1.01 13.50 14.79
N ARG A 400 0.02 12.74 15.21
CA ARG A 400 0.78 13.03 16.43
C ARG A 400 1.45 14.40 16.35
N PHE A 401 2.07 14.73 15.22
CA PHE A 401 2.71 16.03 15.02
C PHE A 401 1.70 17.19 15.06
N MET A 402 0.51 17.04 14.46
CA MET A 402 -0.55 18.05 14.48
C MET A 402 -1.10 18.39 15.86
N ARG A 403 -0.96 17.48 16.83
CA ARG A 403 -1.46 17.65 18.19
C ARG A 403 -0.80 18.84 18.89
N PHE A 404 0.52 19.01 18.73
CA PHE A 404 1.27 20.03 19.44
C PHE A 404 0.84 21.47 19.08
N PRO A 405 0.72 21.85 17.79
CA PRO A 405 0.17 23.16 17.42
C PRO A 405 -1.23 23.42 18.00
N LEU A 406 -2.10 22.40 18.03
CA LEU A 406 -3.45 22.54 18.57
C LEU A 406 -3.47 22.70 20.09
N MET A 407 -2.59 22.01 20.81
CA MET A 407 -2.40 22.19 22.25
C MET A 407 -1.95 23.62 22.57
N VAL A 408 -1.00 24.15 21.81
CA VAL A 408 -0.54 25.54 21.96
C VAL A 408 -1.67 26.52 21.67
N ALA A 409 -2.40 26.33 20.57
CA ALA A 409 -3.55 27.18 20.23
C ALA A 409 -4.65 27.12 21.32
N ALA A 410 -4.92 25.95 21.87
CA ALA A 410 -5.86 25.76 22.99
C ALA A 410 -5.40 26.48 24.27
N SER A 411 -4.11 26.46 24.56
CA SER A 411 -3.54 27.14 25.73
C SER A 411 -3.56 28.66 25.59
N LEU A 412 -3.53 29.20 24.37
CA LEU A 412 -3.55 30.64 24.13
C LEU A 412 -4.97 31.20 24.06
N PHE A 413 -5.89 30.49 23.39
CA PHE A 413 -7.21 31.03 23.03
C PHE A 413 -8.39 30.09 23.38
N GLY A 414 -8.17 29.02 24.15
CA GLY A 414 -9.22 28.07 24.50
C GLY A 414 -9.85 27.40 23.26
N TYR A 415 -11.18 27.26 23.27
CA TYR A 415 -11.90 26.63 22.15
C TYR A 415 -11.80 27.43 20.84
N ILE A 416 -11.62 28.75 20.90
CA ILE A 416 -11.45 29.60 19.71
C ILE A 416 -10.15 29.24 19.00
N GLY A 417 -9.06 29.05 19.74
CA GLY A 417 -7.77 28.64 19.19
C GLY A 417 -7.83 27.28 18.50
N ILE A 418 -8.54 26.32 19.12
CA ILE A 418 -8.77 25.00 18.52
C ILE A 418 -9.54 25.14 17.21
N SER A 419 -10.64 25.90 17.20
CA SER A 419 -11.45 26.12 15.99
C SER A 419 -10.63 26.74 14.86
N PHE A 420 -9.79 27.73 15.17
CA PHE A 420 -8.89 28.35 14.20
C PHE A 420 -7.85 27.37 13.66
N GLY A 421 -7.19 26.60 14.54
CA GLY A 421 -6.23 25.58 14.13
C GLY A 421 -6.85 24.49 13.24
N LEU A 422 -8.06 24.01 13.60
CA LEU A 422 -8.82 23.08 12.78
C LEU A 422 -9.16 23.66 11.40
N THR A 423 -9.53 24.93 11.33
CA THR A 423 -9.83 25.61 10.06
C THR A 423 -8.59 25.67 9.17
N LEU A 424 -7.42 26.01 9.73
CA LEU A 424 -6.15 26.01 8.98
C LEU A 424 -5.78 24.63 8.44
N ILE A 425 -5.92 23.59 9.27
CA ILE A 425 -5.69 22.20 8.87
C ILE A 425 -6.65 21.81 7.74
N PHE A 426 -7.92 22.16 7.85
CA PHE A 426 -8.92 21.86 6.83
C PHE A 426 -8.62 22.56 5.51
N ILE A 427 -8.24 23.84 5.54
CA ILE A 427 -7.81 24.60 4.35
C ILE A 427 -6.60 23.93 3.69
N HIS A 428 -5.62 23.48 4.48
CA HIS A 428 -4.44 22.76 3.96
C HIS A 428 -4.84 21.46 3.26
N LEU A 429 -5.68 20.65 3.90
CA LEU A 429 -6.17 19.39 3.32
C LEU A 429 -6.98 19.59 2.04
N CYS A 430 -7.75 20.67 1.93
CA CYS A 430 -8.49 21.02 0.71
C CYS A 430 -7.58 21.44 -0.47
N LYS A 431 -6.41 22.03 -0.18
CA LYS A 431 -5.43 22.43 -1.19
C LYS A 431 -4.48 21.30 -1.59
N LEU A 432 -4.37 20.27 -0.75
CA LEU A 432 -3.45 19.17 -0.99
C LEU A 432 -3.95 18.30 -2.14
N GLU A 433 -3.02 17.95 -3.03
CA GLU A 433 -3.25 17.02 -4.14
C GLU A 433 -2.21 15.90 -4.08
N SER A 434 -2.60 14.71 -4.52
CA SER A 434 -1.71 13.56 -4.73
C SER A 434 -1.87 13.10 -6.18
N PHE A 435 -0.80 13.26 -6.97
CA PHE A 435 -0.73 12.94 -8.39
C PHE A 435 -1.90 13.50 -9.22
N GLY A 436 -2.34 14.72 -8.88
CA GLY A 436 -3.42 15.42 -9.58
C GLY A 436 -4.83 15.04 -9.11
N GLN A 437 -4.94 14.20 -8.09
CA GLN A 437 -6.20 13.92 -7.40
C GLN A 437 -6.27 14.72 -6.10
N PRO A 438 -7.41 15.41 -5.81
CA PRO A 438 -7.60 16.10 -4.55
C PRO A 438 -7.50 15.14 -3.36
N TYR A 439 -6.74 15.51 -2.34
CA TYR A 439 -6.45 14.62 -1.20
C TYR A 439 -7.68 14.27 -0.37
N LEU A 440 -8.68 15.17 -0.33
CA LEU A 440 -9.96 14.92 0.34
C LEU A 440 -10.98 14.16 -0.53
N THR A 441 -10.61 13.62 -1.70
CA THR A 441 -11.52 12.74 -2.46
C THR A 441 -11.89 11.53 -1.61
N PRO A 442 -13.18 11.13 -1.48
CA PRO A 442 -14.38 11.58 -2.21
C PRO A 442 -15.22 12.66 -1.50
N LEU A 443 -14.72 13.31 -0.45
CA LEU A 443 -15.41 14.42 0.21
C LEU A 443 -15.36 15.70 -0.62
N SER A 444 -14.26 15.94 -1.32
CA SER A 444 -14.09 17.07 -2.24
C SER A 444 -13.25 16.63 -3.45
N PRO A 445 -13.85 16.49 -4.66
CA PRO A 445 -15.27 16.71 -5.00
C PRO A 445 -16.17 15.65 -4.36
N VAL A 446 -17.41 16.03 -4.01
CA VAL A 446 -18.37 15.17 -3.32
C VAL A 446 -18.80 14.03 -4.26
N ASN A 447 -18.38 12.80 -3.96
CA ASN A 447 -18.93 11.58 -4.55
C ASN A 447 -19.68 10.79 -3.47
N ILE A 448 -21.01 10.95 -3.46
CA ILE A 448 -21.91 10.38 -2.45
C ILE A 448 -21.80 8.85 -2.40
N GLN A 449 -21.54 8.19 -3.54
CA GLN A 449 -21.44 6.74 -3.62
C GLN A 449 -20.17 6.23 -2.95
N SER A 450 -19.03 6.86 -3.26
CA SER A 450 -17.75 6.56 -2.61
C SER A 450 -17.71 6.96 -1.14
N LEU A 451 -18.42 8.03 -0.75
CA LEU A 451 -18.54 8.46 0.65
C LEU A 451 -19.28 7.43 1.50
N LYS A 452 -20.34 6.80 0.97
CA LYS A 452 -21.06 5.73 1.67
C LYS A 452 -20.12 4.58 2.02
N ASP A 453 -19.35 4.08 1.05
CA ASP A 453 -18.38 2.99 1.29
C ASP A 453 -17.19 3.42 2.16
N THR A 454 -16.89 4.73 2.21
CA THR A 454 -15.82 5.27 3.05
C THR A 454 -16.15 5.19 4.53
N PHE A 455 -17.34 5.65 4.93
CA PHE A 455 -17.74 5.68 6.35
C PHE A 455 -18.40 4.39 6.81
N LEU A 456 -19.20 3.74 5.95
CA LEU A 456 -19.94 2.53 6.27
C LEU A 456 -19.61 1.46 5.25
N ARG A 457 -19.06 0.33 5.70
CA ARG A 457 -18.79 -0.79 4.80
C ARG A 457 -20.12 -1.44 4.44
N LEU A 458 -20.66 -1.09 3.28
CA LEU A 458 -21.90 -1.67 2.78
C LEU A 458 -21.68 -3.14 2.39
N PRO A 459 -22.74 -3.96 2.36
CA PRO A 459 -22.63 -5.33 1.90
C PRO A 459 -22.19 -5.38 0.44
N ILE A 460 -21.32 -6.34 0.10
CA ILE A 460 -20.72 -6.48 -1.24
C ILE A 460 -21.81 -6.58 -2.33
N TRP A 461 -22.93 -7.25 -2.06
CA TRP A 461 -24.05 -7.36 -3.01
C TRP A 461 -24.74 -6.02 -3.31
N SER A 462 -24.72 -5.07 -2.37
CA SER A 462 -25.29 -3.74 -2.57
C SER A 462 -24.37 -2.85 -3.40
N ILE A 463 -23.05 -3.07 -3.33
CA ILE A 463 -22.06 -2.33 -4.11
C ILE A 463 -22.19 -2.71 -5.59
N ARG A 464 -22.27 -4.02 -5.89
CA ARG A 464 -22.42 -4.54 -7.26
C ARG A 464 -23.66 -4.02 -7.99
N LYS A 465 -24.79 -3.85 -7.29
CA LYS A 465 -26.03 -3.30 -7.87
C LYS A 465 -25.95 -1.82 -8.26
N ASN A 466 -25.01 -1.08 -7.69
CA ASN A 466 -24.87 0.35 -7.95
C ASN A 466 -23.82 0.61 -9.05
N THR A 467 -22.76 -0.20 -9.15
CA THR A 467 -21.80 -0.12 -10.27
C THR A 467 -22.47 -0.42 -11.61
N SER A 468 -23.36 -1.43 -11.65
CA SER A 468 -24.13 -1.73 -12.86
C SER A 468 -25.17 -0.67 -13.23
N LYS A 469 -25.48 0.26 -12.33
CA LYS A 469 -26.41 1.37 -12.60
C LYS A 469 -25.67 2.61 -13.09
N SER A 470 -24.49 2.93 -12.54
CA SER A 470 -23.66 4.02 -13.05
C SER A 470 -23.16 3.73 -14.46
N GLU A 471 -22.80 2.47 -14.78
CA GLU A 471 -22.44 2.06 -16.13
C GLU A 471 -23.62 2.18 -17.12
N ALA A 472 -24.87 2.03 -16.65
CA ALA A 472 -26.08 2.18 -17.47
C ALA A 472 -26.60 3.62 -17.57
N GLU A 473 -26.04 4.57 -16.81
CA GLU A 473 -26.33 6.01 -16.89
C GLU A 473 -25.24 6.77 -17.67
N GLU A 474 -24.09 6.13 -17.92
CA GLU A 474 -22.98 6.65 -18.75
C GLU A 474 -22.97 6.09 -20.19
N GLU A 475 -23.83 5.10 -20.50
CA GLU A 475 -24.23 4.70 -21.87
C GLU A 475 -25.46 5.49 -22.33
#